data_AF-A0A2Z4BWU8-F1
#
_entry.id   AF-A0A2Z4BWU8-F1
#
_cell.length_a   1.000
_cell.length_b   1.000
_cell.length_c   1.000
_cell.angle_alpha   90.00
_cell.angle_beta   90.00
_cell.angle_gamma   90.00
#
_symmetry.space_group_name_H-M   'P 1'
#
loop_
_entity.id
_entity.type
_entity.pdbx_description
1 polymer ?
#
loop_
_entity_poly.entity_id
_entity_poly.type
_entity_poly.pdbx_seq_one_letter_code
_entity_poly.pdbx_strand_id
1 'polypeptide(L)'
;MNKYIIYFPFGYTFLSRIKTSSKFISFLLTIPLPCFLFFYFGLLDVEARTLSLGIVFILTYSILYIFYENGYVENDIKTVKKEVNPTLRIVGELYNYIDDNYYRIIIIRVFFYALSLYFLSFFTIGDVIVKVVFFSIATSVIYFFHNRTRNAMKVFTFLLLSSSRFVFPLMVFSSYITTEKIEYIPLSLFIYTIPAFFIYSAKTFTIMQFVIGHENKYKLIYYASTCIVFLILYYLVPSIDVLLLMAAILFYMLLLISLKKILNK
;
A
#
# COMPACT_ATOMS: atom_id res chain seq x y z
N MET A 1 -24.28 -9.22 3.11
CA MET A 1 -23.32 -8.13 2.79
C MET A 1 -23.46 -7.78 1.32
N ASN A 2 -23.49 -6.48 0.96
CA ASN A 2 -23.76 -6.08 -0.43
C ASN A 2 -22.57 -6.45 -1.35
N LYS A 3 -22.74 -7.49 -2.18
CA LYS A 3 -21.71 -7.99 -3.11
C LYS A 3 -21.33 -6.99 -4.21
N TYR A 4 -22.17 -5.99 -4.49
CA TYR A 4 -21.93 -4.97 -5.52
C TYR A 4 -20.84 -3.95 -5.11
N ILE A 5 -20.42 -3.94 -3.84
CA ILE A 5 -19.31 -3.08 -3.40
C ILE A 5 -18.00 -3.45 -4.12
N ILE A 6 -17.85 -4.69 -4.61
CA ILE A 6 -16.65 -5.17 -5.31
C ILE A 6 -16.30 -4.37 -6.57
N TYR A 7 -17.26 -3.66 -7.18
CA TYR A 7 -17.01 -2.88 -8.38
C TYR A 7 -16.28 -1.55 -8.10
N PHE A 8 -16.29 -1.08 -6.84
CA PHE A 8 -15.66 0.18 -6.44
C PHE A 8 -14.22 -0.01 -5.92
N PRO A 9 -13.37 1.04 -6.00
CA PRO A 9 -12.07 1.04 -5.33
C PRO A 9 -12.22 0.75 -3.83
N PHE A 10 -11.28 -0.01 -3.26
CA PHE A 10 -11.29 -0.53 -1.89
C PHE A 10 -12.40 -1.54 -1.57
N GLY A 11 -13.35 -1.75 -2.48
CA GLY A 11 -14.51 -2.60 -2.24
C GLY A 11 -14.13 -4.06 -2.06
N TYR A 12 -13.22 -4.59 -2.89
CA TYR A 12 -12.76 -5.97 -2.74
C TYR A 12 -11.99 -6.16 -1.42
N THR A 13 -11.14 -5.20 -1.06
CA THR A 13 -10.34 -5.22 0.17
C THR A 13 -11.24 -5.18 1.40
N PHE A 14 -12.30 -4.38 1.36
CA PHE A 14 -13.33 -4.34 2.40
C PHE A 14 -13.99 -5.71 2.56
N LEU A 15 -14.43 -6.33 1.46
CA LEU A 15 -15.14 -7.62 1.49
C LEU A 15 -14.23 -8.82 1.88
N SER A 16 -12.99 -8.84 1.41
CA SER A 16 -12.09 -10.00 1.52
C SER A 16 -11.20 -9.99 2.78
N ARG A 17 -10.63 -8.83 3.11
CA ARG A 17 -9.54 -8.73 4.10
C ARG A 17 -9.96 -8.06 5.40
N ILE A 18 -10.76 -7.01 5.27
CA ILE A 18 -11.03 -6.08 6.37
C ILE A 18 -12.30 -6.49 7.12
N LYS A 19 -13.40 -6.74 6.40
CA LYS A 19 -14.70 -7.25 6.89
C LYS A 19 -15.44 -6.36 7.91
N THR A 20 -14.79 -5.37 8.53
CA THR A 20 -15.40 -4.42 9.47
C THR A 20 -14.89 -2.98 9.26
N SER A 21 -15.73 -1.99 9.58
CA SER A 21 -15.38 -0.57 9.45
C SER A 21 -14.18 -0.17 10.33
N SER A 22 -14.07 -0.73 11.53
CA SER A 22 -12.91 -0.48 12.42
C SER A 22 -11.59 -0.96 11.79
N LYS A 23 -11.59 -2.15 11.17
CA LYS A 23 -10.42 -2.65 10.43
C LYS A 23 -10.16 -1.82 9.16
N PHE A 24 -11.19 -1.22 8.56
CA PHE A 24 -11.06 -0.33 7.41
C PHE A 24 -10.35 0.97 7.78
N ILE A 25 -10.83 1.61 8.84
CA ILE A 25 -10.18 2.80 9.42
C ILE A 25 -8.74 2.46 9.76
N SER A 26 -8.49 1.33 10.43
CA SER A 26 -7.13 0.93 10.74
C SER A 26 -6.27 0.75 9.49
N PHE A 27 -6.79 0.23 8.39
CA PHE A 27 -6.06 0.10 7.13
C PHE A 27 -5.68 1.48 6.58
N LEU A 28 -6.62 2.42 6.54
CA LEU A 28 -6.39 3.80 6.08
C LEU A 28 -5.29 4.47 6.91
N LEU A 29 -5.34 4.32 8.24
CA LEU A 29 -4.37 4.87 9.18
C LEU A 29 -2.97 4.22 9.07
N THR A 30 -2.87 2.98 8.57
CA THR A 30 -1.58 2.26 8.51
C THR A 30 -0.87 2.43 7.17
N ILE A 31 -1.60 2.68 6.08
CA ILE A 31 -1.03 2.63 4.72
C ILE A 31 -1.27 3.95 3.96
N PRO A 32 -2.49 4.31 3.49
CA PRO A 32 -2.72 5.56 2.78
C PRO A 32 -2.31 6.81 3.55
N LEU A 33 -2.67 6.93 4.84
CA LEU A 33 -2.43 8.15 5.60
C LEU A 33 -0.94 8.43 5.80
N PRO A 34 -0.09 7.49 6.28
CA PRO A 34 1.34 7.72 6.35
C PRO A 34 1.99 8.06 5.00
N CYS A 35 1.53 7.43 3.91
CA CYS A 35 2.01 7.73 2.56
C CYS A 35 1.65 9.18 2.15
N PHE A 36 0.42 9.61 2.43
CA PHE A 36 -0.02 10.99 2.23
C PHE A 36 0.76 11.99 3.08
N LEU A 37 0.98 11.70 4.38
CA LEU A 37 1.74 12.59 5.26
C LEU A 37 3.19 12.75 4.76
N PHE A 38 3.81 11.65 4.34
CA PHE A 38 5.17 11.68 3.79
C PHE A 38 5.24 12.49 2.50
N PHE A 39 4.29 12.30 1.58
CA PHE A 39 4.16 13.12 0.38
C PHE A 39 4.00 14.60 0.72
N TYR A 40 2.94 14.94 1.46
CA TYR A 40 2.44 16.30 1.58
C TYR A 40 3.32 17.16 2.48
N PHE A 41 3.82 16.60 3.59
CA PHE A 41 4.65 17.36 4.54
C PHE A 41 6.15 17.13 4.38
N GLY A 42 6.55 16.05 3.70
CA GLY A 42 7.96 15.68 3.53
C GLY A 42 8.50 16.09 2.18
N LEU A 43 7.85 15.62 1.12
CA LEU A 43 8.38 15.73 -0.24
C LEU A 43 8.00 17.04 -0.94
N LEU A 44 6.90 17.68 -0.53
CA LEU A 44 6.49 18.97 -1.07
C LEU A 44 7.09 20.16 -0.31
N ASP A 45 7.48 21.19 -1.05
CA ASP A 45 7.73 22.52 -0.49
C ASP A 45 6.44 23.15 0.02
N VAL A 46 6.56 24.04 1.01
CA VAL A 46 5.42 24.64 1.71
C VAL A 46 4.45 25.32 0.74
N GLU A 47 4.98 26.00 -0.29
CA GLU A 47 4.18 26.70 -1.30
C GLU A 47 3.37 25.76 -2.20
N ALA A 48 3.86 24.53 -2.42
CA ALA A 48 3.18 23.53 -3.23
C ALA A 48 2.04 22.82 -2.46
N ARG A 49 1.95 22.98 -1.13
CA ARG A 49 0.97 22.31 -0.26
C ARG A 49 -0.40 22.94 -0.35
N THR A 50 -1.06 22.75 -1.49
CA THR A 50 -2.43 23.20 -1.71
C THR A 50 -3.45 22.11 -1.37
N LEU A 51 -4.64 22.52 -0.92
CA LEU A 51 -5.75 21.59 -0.66
C LEU A 51 -6.12 20.79 -1.92
N SER A 52 -6.10 21.43 -3.09
CA SER A 52 -6.37 20.77 -4.37
C SER A 52 -5.37 19.65 -4.63
N LEU A 53 -4.06 19.88 -4.45
CA LEU A 53 -3.05 18.84 -4.63
C LEU A 53 -3.22 17.69 -3.63
N GLY A 54 -3.60 17.98 -2.39
CA GLY A 54 -3.91 16.96 -1.39
C GLY A 54 -5.09 16.07 -1.80
N ILE A 55 -6.17 16.65 -2.33
CA ILE A 55 -7.33 15.91 -2.86
C ILE A 55 -6.93 15.08 -4.08
N VAL A 56 -6.16 15.66 -5.01
CA VAL A 56 -5.65 14.99 -6.21
C VAL A 56 -4.79 13.77 -5.82
N PHE A 57 -3.98 13.86 -4.76
CA PHE A 57 -3.25 12.70 -4.23
C PHE A 57 -4.18 11.59 -3.75
N ILE A 58 -5.21 11.91 -2.96
CA ILE A 58 -6.17 10.92 -2.44
C ILE A 58 -6.91 10.22 -3.59
N LEU A 59 -7.35 10.98 -4.59
CA LEU A 59 -8.00 10.44 -5.79
C LEU A 59 -7.05 9.52 -6.56
N THR A 60 -5.82 10.00 -6.82
CA THR A 60 -4.78 9.24 -7.51
C THR A 60 -4.45 7.93 -6.79
N TYR A 61 -4.27 7.97 -5.48
CA TYR A 61 -4.01 6.79 -4.67
C TYR A 61 -5.15 5.78 -4.80
N SER A 62 -6.40 6.26 -4.75
CA SER A 62 -7.60 5.41 -4.90
C SER A 62 -7.67 4.77 -6.29
N ILE A 63 -7.33 5.52 -7.34
CA ILE A 63 -7.29 5.05 -8.73
C ILE A 63 -6.23 3.96 -8.90
N LEU A 64 -5.00 4.17 -8.42
CA LEU A 64 -3.93 3.16 -8.44
C LEU A 64 -4.34 1.89 -7.69
N TYR A 65 -5.06 2.05 -6.58
CA TYR A 65 -5.49 0.92 -5.75
C TYR A 65 -6.47 -0.03 -6.47
N ILE A 66 -7.16 0.43 -7.53
CA ILE A 66 -8.05 -0.43 -8.34
C ILE A 66 -7.27 -1.61 -8.91
N PHE A 67 -6.11 -1.36 -9.51
CA PHE A 67 -5.25 -2.39 -10.09
C PHE A 67 -4.60 -3.26 -9.03
N TYR A 68 -4.30 -2.67 -7.87
CA TYR A 68 -3.80 -3.43 -6.75
C TYR A 68 -4.83 -4.47 -6.26
N GLU A 69 -6.11 -4.09 -6.22
CA GLU A 69 -7.20 -5.01 -5.88
C GLU A 69 -7.52 -6.01 -6.98
N ASN A 70 -7.41 -5.64 -8.26
CA ASN A 70 -7.59 -6.59 -9.36
C ASN A 70 -6.63 -7.77 -9.24
N GLY A 71 -5.37 -7.49 -8.88
CA GLY A 71 -4.38 -8.53 -8.60
C GLY A 71 -4.75 -9.43 -7.42
N TYR A 72 -5.39 -8.89 -6.38
CA TYR A 72 -5.94 -9.69 -5.29
C TYR A 72 -7.14 -10.54 -5.68
N VAL A 73 -8.07 -10.01 -6.50
CA VAL A 73 -9.20 -10.78 -7.03
C VAL A 73 -8.67 -11.96 -7.83
N GLU A 74 -7.70 -11.76 -8.73
CA GLU A 74 -7.08 -12.85 -9.48
C GLU A 74 -6.36 -13.86 -8.57
N ASN A 75 -5.62 -13.38 -7.56
CA ASN A 75 -4.93 -14.24 -6.61
C ASN A 75 -5.93 -15.17 -5.89
N ASP A 76 -6.98 -14.59 -5.33
CA ASP A 76 -7.90 -15.29 -4.43
C ASP A 76 -8.96 -16.12 -5.18
N ILE A 77 -9.13 -15.94 -6.49
CA ILE A 77 -10.15 -16.66 -7.30
C ILE A 77 -9.53 -17.63 -8.31
N LYS A 78 -8.50 -17.19 -9.04
CA LYS A 78 -7.90 -17.99 -10.12
C LYS A 78 -6.61 -18.66 -9.66
N THR A 79 -5.80 -17.95 -8.88
CA THR A 79 -4.46 -18.42 -8.52
C THR A 79 -4.49 -19.42 -7.38
N VAL A 80 -5.37 -19.21 -6.40
CA VAL A 80 -5.57 -20.12 -5.27
C VAL A 80 -5.90 -21.55 -5.70
N LYS A 81 -6.57 -21.73 -6.85
CA LYS A 81 -6.91 -23.04 -7.44
C LYS A 81 -5.68 -23.87 -7.84
N LYS A 82 -4.51 -23.24 -7.95
CA LYS A 82 -3.23 -23.88 -8.32
C LYS A 82 -2.36 -24.17 -7.10
N GLU A 83 -2.81 -23.84 -5.90
CA GLU A 83 -2.04 -24.00 -4.67
C GLU A 83 -2.26 -25.39 -4.06
N VAL A 84 -1.18 -25.99 -3.53
CA VAL A 84 -1.27 -27.27 -2.80
C VAL A 84 -2.09 -27.12 -1.52
N ASN A 85 -1.93 -25.98 -0.82
CA ASN A 85 -2.67 -25.64 0.39
C ASN A 85 -3.31 -24.24 0.21
N PRO A 86 -4.51 -24.18 -0.40
CA PRO A 86 -5.14 -22.93 -0.80
C PRO A 86 -5.48 -22.04 0.40
N THR A 87 -5.02 -20.79 0.37
CA THR A 87 -5.42 -19.80 1.39
C THR A 87 -6.72 -19.09 0.97
N LEU A 88 -7.87 -19.66 1.33
CA LEU A 88 -9.18 -19.10 1.00
C LEU A 88 -9.53 -17.90 1.90
N ARG A 89 -9.60 -16.70 1.32
CA ARG A 89 -10.01 -15.46 2.03
C ARG A 89 -11.51 -15.17 1.92
N ILE A 90 -12.08 -15.57 0.80
CA ILE A 90 -13.52 -15.53 0.49
C ILE A 90 -13.97 -16.97 0.26
N VAL A 91 -15.12 -17.33 0.84
CA VAL A 91 -15.75 -18.66 0.73
C VAL A 91 -17.26 -18.51 0.50
N GLY A 92 -17.90 -19.60 0.07
CA GLY A 92 -19.36 -19.67 -0.09
C GLY A 92 -19.88 -18.85 -1.27
N GLU A 93 -21.10 -18.31 -1.13
CA GLU A 93 -21.81 -17.60 -2.20
C GLU A 93 -21.01 -16.44 -2.82
N LEU A 94 -20.25 -15.71 -2.00
CA LEU A 94 -19.44 -14.60 -2.48
C LEU A 94 -18.29 -15.08 -3.37
N TYR A 95 -17.69 -16.23 -3.06
CA TYR A 95 -16.64 -16.81 -3.91
C TYR A 95 -17.23 -17.21 -5.27
N ASN A 96 -18.35 -17.95 -5.27
CA ASN A 96 -19.01 -18.40 -6.49
C ASN A 96 -19.42 -17.20 -7.36
N TYR A 97 -20.03 -16.18 -6.76
CA TYR A 97 -20.41 -14.97 -7.48
C TYR A 97 -19.22 -14.30 -8.19
N ILE A 98 -18.07 -14.18 -7.50
CA ILE A 98 -16.88 -13.54 -8.08
C ILE A 98 -16.26 -14.42 -9.16
N ASP A 99 -16.19 -15.74 -8.98
CA ASP A 99 -15.62 -16.65 -9.97
C ASP A 99 -16.45 -16.66 -11.27
N ASP A 100 -17.78 -16.71 -11.14
CA ASP A 100 -18.73 -16.69 -12.26
C ASP A 100 -18.74 -15.35 -13.00
N ASN A 101 -18.50 -14.23 -12.29
CA ASN A 101 -18.54 -12.87 -12.85
C ASN A 101 -17.16 -12.24 -13.00
N TYR A 102 -16.07 -13.01 -12.93
CA TYR A 102 -14.69 -12.49 -12.84
C TYR A 102 -14.40 -11.44 -13.93
N TYR A 103 -14.62 -11.78 -15.20
CA TYR A 103 -14.35 -10.86 -16.31
C TYR A 103 -15.21 -9.61 -16.26
N ARG A 104 -16.49 -9.74 -15.90
CA ARG A 104 -17.41 -8.61 -15.75
C ARG A 104 -16.94 -7.65 -14.65
N ILE A 105 -16.47 -8.19 -13.52
CA ILE A 105 -15.91 -7.41 -12.41
C ILE A 105 -14.67 -6.63 -12.87
N ILE A 106 -13.73 -7.30 -13.54
CA ILE A 106 -12.52 -6.65 -14.04
C ILE A 106 -12.85 -5.56 -15.07
N ILE A 107 -13.72 -5.83 -16.04
CA ILE A 107 -14.12 -4.86 -17.08
C ILE A 107 -14.76 -3.62 -16.44
N ILE A 108 -15.70 -3.79 -15.51
CA ILE A 108 -16.37 -2.65 -14.85
C ILE A 108 -15.36 -1.85 -14.02
N ARG A 109 -14.40 -2.50 -13.34
CA ARG A 109 -13.35 -1.81 -12.58
C ARG A 109 -12.39 -1.04 -13.50
N VAL A 110 -12.06 -1.57 -14.67
CA VAL A 110 -11.28 -0.86 -15.70
C VAL A 110 -12.05 0.31 -16.29
N PHE A 111 -13.36 0.18 -16.48
CA PHE A 111 -14.21 1.30 -16.89
C PHE A 111 -14.22 2.42 -15.82
N PHE A 112 -14.41 2.07 -14.55
CA PHE A 112 -14.32 3.05 -13.45
C PHE A 112 -12.94 3.72 -13.37
N TYR A 113 -11.88 2.96 -13.62
CA TYR A 113 -10.53 3.51 -13.71
C TYR A 113 -10.41 4.54 -14.84
N ALA A 114 -10.86 4.20 -16.06
CA ALA A 114 -10.82 5.12 -17.20
C ALA A 114 -11.66 6.39 -16.95
N LEU A 115 -12.86 6.23 -16.38
CA LEU A 115 -13.70 7.36 -16.00
C LEU A 115 -13.03 8.23 -14.92
N SER A 116 -12.38 7.61 -13.93
CA SER A 116 -11.67 8.34 -12.87
C SER A 116 -10.44 9.07 -13.42
N LEU A 117 -9.72 8.51 -14.39
CA LEU A 117 -8.62 9.20 -15.07
C LEU A 117 -9.11 10.41 -15.85
N TYR A 118 -10.23 10.27 -16.57
CA TYR A 118 -10.86 11.37 -17.28
C TYR A 118 -11.22 12.50 -16.31
N PHE A 119 -11.87 12.19 -15.17
CA PHE A 119 -12.14 13.18 -14.14
C PHE A 119 -10.86 13.80 -13.55
N LEU A 120 -9.84 12.99 -13.26
CA LEU A 120 -8.57 13.45 -12.71
C LEU A 120 -7.89 14.47 -13.64
N SER A 121 -8.03 14.32 -14.96
CA SER A 121 -7.41 15.21 -15.96
C SER A 121 -7.88 16.67 -15.89
N PHE A 122 -9.05 16.94 -15.28
CA PHE A 122 -9.51 18.31 -15.03
C PHE A 122 -8.82 19.00 -13.84
N PHE A 123 -8.14 18.23 -12.98
CA PHE A 123 -7.60 18.73 -11.71
C PHE A 123 -6.07 18.63 -11.61
N THR A 124 -5.39 18.09 -12.62
CA THR A 124 -3.94 17.88 -12.59
C THR A 124 -3.33 17.98 -13.99
N ILE A 125 -1.99 18.03 -14.04
CA ILE A 125 -1.23 18.12 -15.28
C ILE A 125 -1.17 16.76 -16.00
N GLY A 126 -1.01 16.79 -17.33
CA GLY A 126 -0.97 15.56 -18.15
C GLY A 126 0.11 14.56 -17.75
N ASP A 127 1.27 15.03 -17.26
CA ASP A 127 2.36 14.19 -16.76
C ASP A 127 1.91 13.24 -15.64
N VAL A 128 1.10 13.73 -14.71
CA VAL A 128 0.55 12.93 -13.60
C VAL A 128 -0.34 11.83 -14.15
N ILE A 129 -1.22 12.15 -15.09
CA ILE A 129 -2.12 11.18 -15.75
C ILE A 129 -1.30 10.06 -16.42
N VAL A 130 -0.27 10.42 -17.19
CA VAL A 130 0.62 9.45 -17.85
C VAL A 130 1.30 8.56 -16.82
N LYS A 131 1.79 9.13 -15.71
CA LYS A 131 2.41 8.35 -14.62
C LYS A 131 1.41 7.44 -13.92
N VAL A 132 0.16 7.87 -13.71
CA VAL A 132 -0.90 6.99 -13.15
C VAL A 132 -1.12 5.79 -14.06
N VAL A 133 -1.20 5.99 -15.37
CA VAL A 133 -1.33 4.89 -16.35
C VAL A 133 -0.13 3.95 -16.27
N PHE A 134 1.08 4.50 -16.33
CA PHE A 134 2.31 3.72 -16.25
C PHE A 134 2.39 2.87 -14.97
N PHE A 135 2.18 3.47 -13.80
CA PHE A 135 2.29 2.76 -12.52
C PHE A 135 1.11 1.80 -12.27
N SER A 136 -0.04 2.04 -12.88
CA SER A 136 -1.17 1.09 -12.89
C SER A 136 -0.80 -0.18 -13.65
N ILE A 137 -0.24 -0.04 -14.86
CA ILE A 137 0.27 -1.15 -15.67
C ILE A 137 1.42 -1.87 -14.94
N ALA A 138 2.37 -1.12 -14.37
CA ALA A 138 3.47 -1.69 -13.59
C ALA A 138 2.95 -2.52 -12.41
N THR A 139 1.91 -2.06 -11.72
CA THR A 139 1.26 -2.81 -10.63
C THR A 139 0.67 -4.13 -11.13
N SER A 140 -0.02 -4.13 -12.28
CA SER A 140 -0.52 -5.35 -12.90
C SER A 140 0.59 -6.33 -13.28
N VAL A 141 1.70 -5.84 -13.84
CA VAL A 141 2.86 -6.66 -14.20
C VAL A 141 3.48 -7.30 -12.95
N ILE A 142 3.65 -6.54 -11.86
CA ILE A 142 4.14 -7.09 -10.58
C ILE A 142 3.22 -8.20 -10.07
N TYR A 143 1.89 -7.99 -10.11
CA TYR A 143 0.92 -9.01 -9.72
C TYR A 143 0.97 -10.26 -10.60
N PHE A 144 1.12 -10.08 -11.91
CA PHE A 144 1.23 -11.19 -12.85
C PHE A 144 2.38 -12.13 -12.47
N PHE A 145 3.53 -11.58 -12.10
CA PHE A 145 4.68 -12.36 -11.64
C PHE A 145 4.46 -12.93 -10.24
N HIS A 146 3.93 -12.14 -9.31
CA HIS A 146 3.64 -12.59 -7.95
C HIS A 146 2.67 -13.79 -7.93
N ASN A 147 1.61 -13.74 -8.74
CA ASN A 147 0.60 -14.79 -8.84
C ASN A 147 1.16 -16.08 -9.48
N ARG A 148 2.20 -16.00 -10.31
CA ARG A 148 2.85 -17.19 -10.88
C ARG A 148 3.93 -17.79 -9.98
N THR A 149 4.49 -16.99 -9.10
CA THR A 149 5.64 -17.40 -8.30
C THR A 149 5.19 -18.18 -7.06
N ARG A 150 5.66 -19.42 -6.91
CA ARG A 150 5.29 -20.30 -5.78
C ARG A 150 6.48 -20.83 -4.95
N ASN A 151 7.70 -20.51 -5.37
CA ASN A 151 8.93 -20.82 -4.65
C ASN A 151 9.37 -19.65 -3.75
N ALA A 152 10.61 -19.69 -3.25
CA ALA A 152 11.17 -18.64 -2.39
C ALA A 152 11.14 -17.23 -3.01
N MET A 153 11.14 -17.10 -4.35
CA MET A 153 11.02 -15.81 -5.05
C MET A 153 9.67 -15.11 -4.79
N LYS A 154 8.67 -15.82 -4.22
CA LYS A 154 7.42 -15.20 -3.77
C LYS A 154 7.66 -14.10 -2.73
N VAL A 155 8.74 -14.22 -1.94
CA VAL A 155 9.15 -13.23 -0.94
C VAL A 155 9.67 -11.96 -1.62
N PHE A 156 10.45 -12.09 -2.70
CA PHE A 156 10.92 -10.96 -3.49
C PHE A 156 9.77 -10.27 -4.24
N THR A 157 8.90 -11.04 -4.90
CA THR A 157 7.73 -10.45 -5.58
C THR A 157 6.75 -9.80 -4.58
N PHE A 158 6.65 -10.32 -3.35
CA PHE A 158 5.93 -9.65 -2.27
C PHE A 158 6.57 -8.31 -1.88
N LEU A 159 7.90 -8.22 -1.82
CA LEU A 159 8.60 -6.95 -1.57
C LEU A 159 8.22 -5.92 -2.63
N LEU A 160 8.34 -6.27 -3.92
CA LEU A 160 7.95 -5.38 -5.04
C LEU A 160 6.49 -4.92 -4.93
N LEU A 161 5.60 -5.86 -4.61
CA LEU A 161 4.18 -5.58 -4.47
C LEU A 161 3.87 -4.70 -3.25
N SER A 162 4.57 -4.90 -2.13
CA SER A 162 4.39 -4.05 -0.97
C SER A 162 4.95 -2.65 -1.21
N SER A 163 6.11 -2.56 -1.88
CA SER A 163 6.75 -1.29 -2.25
C SER A 163 5.84 -0.45 -3.15
N SER A 164 5.14 -1.04 -4.11
CA SER A 164 4.28 -0.28 -5.04
C SER A 164 3.20 0.54 -4.35
N ARG A 165 2.69 0.10 -3.19
CA ARG A 165 1.67 0.86 -2.42
C ARG A 165 2.19 2.18 -1.84
N PHE A 166 3.49 2.31 -1.65
CA PHE A 166 4.11 3.51 -1.09
C PHE A 166 4.86 4.27 -2.17
N VAL A 167 5.72 3.59 -2.93
CA VAL A 167 6.58 4.24 -3.93
C VAL A 167 5.79 4.75 -5.12
N PHE A 168 4.84 3.98 -5.67
CA PHE A 168 4.18 4.39 -6.92
C PHE A 168 3.32 5.65 -6.76
N PRO A 169 2.47 5.78 -5.70
CA PRO A 169 1.76 7.02 -5.46
C PRO A 169 2.71 8.23 -5.36
N LEU A 170 3.87 8.10 -4.72
CA LEU A 170 4.85 9.19 -4.62
C LEU A 170 5.50 9.52 -5.96
N MET A 171 5.89 8.49 -6.73
CA MET A 171 6.51 8.66 -8.05
C MET A 171 5.57 9.28 -9.07
N VAL A 172 4.26 9.07 -8.96
CA VAL A 172 3.27 9.76 -9.80
C VAL A 172 3.37 11.28 -9.66
N PHE A 173 3.61 11.78 -8.44
CA PHE A 173 3.74 13.21 -8.16
C PHE A 173 5.19 13.71 -8.22
N SER A 174 6.12 12.95 -8.81
CA SER A 174 7.52 13.36 -8.95
C SER A 174 7.73 14.71 -9.65
N SER A 175 6.77 15.17 -10.46
CA SER A 175 6.80 16.51 -11.10
C SER A 175 6.48 17.67 -10.14
N TYR A 176 5.82 17.39 -9.01
CA TYR A 176 5.54 18.37 -7.95
C TYR A 176 6.56 18.32 -6.80
N ILE A 177 7.39 17.28 -6.76
CA ILE A 177 8.40 17.09 -5.73
C ILE A 177 9.67 17.84 -6.16
N THR A 178 10.25 18.61 -5.25
CA THR A 178 11.54 19.29 -5.44
C THR A 178 12.61 18.27 -5.80
N THR A 179 13.47 18.57 -6.78
CA THR A 179 14.44 17.58 -7.32
C THR A 179 15.29 16.93 -6.24
N GLU A 180 15.76 17.72 -5.27
CA GLU A 180 16.55 17.26 -4.13
C GLU A 180 15.78 16.30 -3.21
N LYS A 181 14.44 16.36 -3.20
CA LYS A 181 13.60 15.52 -2.34
C LYS A 181 13.20 14.20 -3.00
N ILE A 182 13.40 14.03 -4.30
CA ILE A 182 13.06 12.80 -5.03
C ILE A 182 13.85 11.60 -4.47
N GLU A 183 15.11 11.82 -4.06
CA GLU A 183 15.97 10.78 -3.49
C GLU A 183 15.43 10.19 -2.17
N TYR A 184 14.50 10.89 -1.49
CA TYR A 184 13.90 10.41 -0.25
C TYR A 184 12.67 9.53 -0.45
N ILE A 185 12.15 9.37 -1.66
CA ILE A 185 11.01 8.47 -1.94
C ILE A 185 11.23 7.04 -1.41
N PRO A 186 12.43 6.42 -1.55
CA PRO A 186 12.71 5.09 -0.97
C PRO A 186 12.56 5.02 0.55
N LEU A 187 12.64 6.13 1.29
CA LEU A 187 12.42 6.13 2.75
C LEU A 187 11.00 5.69 3.12
N SER A 188 10.02 5.89 2.23
CA SER A 188 8.65 5.42 2.41
C SER A 188 8.56 3.90 2.63
N LEU A 189 9.55 3.12 2.20
CA LEU A 189 9.61 1.68 2.45
C LEU A 189 9.70 1.34 3.93
N PHE A 190 10.34 2.20 4.74
CA PHE A 190 10.49 1.98 6.18
C PHE A 190 9.17 2.14 6.95
N ILE A 191 8.16 2.80 6.36
CA ILE A 191 6.86 3.03 7.00
C ILE A 191 6.11 1.70 7.22
N TYR A 192 6.15 0.79 6.26
CA TYR A 192 5.39 -0.46 6.35
C TYR A 192 6.02 -1.61 5.55
N THR A 193 6.63 -1.32 4.41
CA THR A 193 7.12 -2.36 3.50
C THR A 193 8.24 -3.20 4.10
N ILE A 194 9.24 -2.58 4.71
CA ILE A 194 10.34 -3.31 5.37
C ILE A 194 9.85 -4.23 6.50
N PRO A 195 9.05 -3.77 7.49
CA PRO A 195 8.59 -4.67 8.55
C PRO A 195 7.63 -5.74 8.01
N ALA A 196 6.80 -5.43 7.01
CA ALA A 196 5.94 -6.41 6.37
C ALA A 196 6.74 -7.45 5.58
N PHE A 197 7.82 -7.06 4.91
CA PHE A 197 8.72 -7.94 4.17
C PHE A 197 9.34 -8.98 5.10
N PHE A 198 9.95 -8.55 6.21
CA PHE A 198 10.59 -9.49 7.13
C PHE A 198 9.60 -10.46 7.78
N ILE A 199 8.40 -9.99 8.15
CA ILE A 199 7.32 -10.85 8.64
C ILE A 199 6.89 -11.87 7.57
N TYR A 200 6.75 -11.43 6.32
CA TYR A 200 6.38 -12.31 5.22
C TYR A 200 7.48 -13.36 4.93
N SER A 201 8.75 -12.94 5.00
CA SER A 201 9.93 -13.82 4.85
C SER A 201 9.96 -14.94 5.87
N ALA A 202 9.50 -14.70 7.11
CA ALA A 202 9.40 -15.74 8.15
C ALA A 202 8.47 -16.91 7.79
N LYS A 203 7.54 -16.73 6.83
CA LYS A 203 6.71 -17.84 6.33
C LYS A 203 7.47 -18.81 5.42
N THR A 204 8.64 -18.42 4.93
CA THR A 204 9.43 -19.18 3.96
C THR A 204 10.77 -19.61 4.54
N PHE A 205 11.42 -18.73 5.31
CA PHE A 205 12.76 -18.95 5.85
C PHE A 205 12.72 -19.14 7.37
N THR A 206 13.20 -20.26 7.86
CA THR A 206 13.19 -20.62 9.30
C THR A 206 14.02 -19.67 10.15
N ILE A 207 15.18 -19.22 9.68
CA ILE A 207 16.02 -18.22 10.36
C ILE A 207 15.22 -16.93 10.64
N MET A 208 14.36 -16.53 9.70
CA MET A 208 13.53 -15.34 9.89
C MET A 208 12.44 -15.54 10.95
N GLN A 209 11.97 -16.77 11.20
CA GLN A 209 11.03 -17.03 12.30
C GLN A 209 11.66 -16.76 13.66
N PHE A 210 12.94 -17.11 13.82
CA PHE A 210 13.70 -16.82 15.04
C PHE A 210 13.90 -15.31 15.26
N VAL A 211 14.24 -14.58 14.20
CA VAL A 211 14.44 -13.11 14.25
C VAL A 211 13.14 -12.37 14.58
N ILE A 212 12.03 -12.77 13.96
CA ILE A 212 10.73 -12.09 14.14
C ILE A 212 10.07 -12.50 15.45
N GLY A 213 10.11 -13.78 15.81
CA GLY A 213 9.37 -14.32 16.94
C GLY A 213 7.89 -13.94 16.85
N HIS A 214 7.45 -13.08 17.78
CA HIS A 214 6.09 -12.53 17.77
C HIS A 214 5.98 -11.27 16.91
N GLU A 215 5.14 -11.30 15.86
CA GLU A 215 4.97 -10.18 14.90
C GLU A 215 4.72 -8.82 15.56
N ASN A 216 3.87 -8.76 16.59
CA ASN A 216 3.58 -7.50 17.28
C ASN A 216 4.78 -6.98 18.07
N LYS A 217 5.53 -7.87 18.75
CA LYS A 217 6.75 -7.49 19.48
C LYS A 217 7.80 -6.99 18.51
N TYR A 218 7.98 -7.69 17.38
CA TYR A 218 8.88 -7.26 16.30
C TYR A 218 8.52 -5.86 15.79
N LYS A 219 7.25 -5.60 15.45
CA LYS A 219 6.83 -4.28 14.98
C LYS A 219 7.11 -3.18 15.99
N LEU A 220 6.80 -3.39 17.28
CA LEU A 220 7.09 -2.41 18.33
C LEU A 220 8.59 -2.07 18.39
N ILE A 221 9.44 -3.10 18.40
CA ILE A 221 10.90 -2.92 18.40
C ILE A 221 11.34 -2.19 17.14
N TYR A 222 10.87 -2.61 15.96
CA TYR A 222 11.21 -2.02 14.67
C TYR A 222 10.85 -0.53 14.61
N TYR A 223 9.62 -0.14 14.95
CA TYR A 223 9.22 1.27 14.87
C TYR A 223 9.92 2.12 15.91
N ALA A 224 10.16 1.60 17.12
CA ALA A 224 10.91 2.31 18.15
C ALA A 224 12.37 2.53 17.74
N SER A 225 13.07 1.46 17.31
CA SER A 225 14.48 1.57 16.91
C SER A 225 14.67 2.42 15.67
N THR A 226 13.83 2.23 14.64
CA THR A 226 13.92 3.00 13.39
C THR A 226 13.59 4.47 13.64
N CYS A 227 12.61 4.78 14.50
CA CYS A 227 12.32 6.16 14.90
C CYS A 227 13.54 6.82 15.55
N ILE A 228 14.20 6.14 16.50
CA ILE A 228 15.42 6.64 17.15
C ILE A 228 16.53 6.88 16.12
N VAL A 229 16.72 5.95 15.17
CA VAL A 229 17.72 6.11 14.10
C VAL A 229 17.43 7.37 13.27
N PHE A 230 16.20 7.60 12.82
CA PHE A 230 15.86 8.81 12.05
C PHE A 230 16.00 10.10 12.88
N LEU A 231 15.70 10.07 14.19
CA LEU A 231 15.96 11.20 15.08
C LEU A 231 17.45 11.50 15.18
N ILE A 232 18.30 10.48 15.39
CA ILE A 232 19.75 10.65 15.44
C ILE A 232 20.26 11.21 14.10
N LEU A 233 19.82 10.65 12.97
CA LEU A 233 20.22 11.14 11.64
C LEU A 233 19.81 12.60 11.42
N TYR A 234 18.61 13.00 11.86
CA TYR A 234 18.18 14.40 11.83
C TYR A 234 19.07 15.29 12.70
N TYR A 235 19.45 14.88 13.91
CA TYR A 235 20.37 15.66 14.75
C TYR A 235 21.77 15.81 14.13
N LEU A 236 22.23 14.81 13.38
CA LEU A 236 23.50 14.87 12.66
C LEU A 236 23.43 15.75 11.41
N VAL A 237 22.27 15.83 10.76
CA VAL A 237 22.04 16.65 9.56
C VAL A 237 20.69 17.40 9.65
N PRO A 238 20.60 18.45 10.49
CA PRO A 238 19.32 19.11 10.78
C PRO A 238 18.68 19.81 9.59
N SER A 239 19.43 20.07 8.52
CA SER A 239 18.91 20.69 7.30
C SER A 239 17.97 19.78 6.49
N ILE A 240 17.86 18.49 6.83
CA ILE A 240 17.00 17.53 6.10
C ILE A 240 15.73 17.24 6.92
N ASP A 241 14.74 18.14 6.80
CA ASP A 241 13.45 18.05 7.51
C ASP A 241 12.68 16.75 7.26
N VAL A 242 12.92 16.11 6.11
CA VAL A 242 12.31 14.82 5.75
C VAL A 242 12.65 13.73 6.77
N LEU A 243 13.83 13.78 7.38
CA LEU A 243 14.25 12.81 8.42
C LEU A 243 13.42 12.98 9.69
N LEU A 244 13.16 14.22 10.12
CA LEU A 244 12.32 14.50 11.27
C LEU A 244 10.87 14.06 11.03
N LEU A 245 10.33 14.33 9.85
CA LEU A 245 9.00 13.84 9.48
C LEU A 245 8.95 12.31 9.47
N MET A 246 9.98 11.65 8.95
CA MET A 246 10.04 10.19 8.93
C MET A 246 10.05 9.63 10.36
N ALA A 247 10.80 10.24 11.28
CA ALA A 247 10.75 9.89 12.70
C ALA A 247 9.34 10.08 13.29
N ALA A 248 8.66 11.20 13.00
CA ALA A 248 7.30 11.46 13.45
C ALA A 248 6.29 10.42 12.92
N ILE A 249 6.40 10.02 11.64
CA ILE A 249 5.57 8.97 11.05
C ILE A 249 5.84 7.62 11.72
N LEU A 250 7.10 7.26 11.97
CA LEU A 250 7.45 6.00 12.64
C LEU A 250 6.97 5.98 14.10
N PHE A 251 7.05 7.11 14.80
CA PHE A 251 6.47 7.25 16.13
C PHE A 251 4.94 7.11 16.11
N TYR A 252 4.27 7.71 15.13
CA TYR A 252 2.84 7.51 14.90
C TYR A 252 2.49 6.02 14.68
N MET A 253 3.27 5.31 13.85
CA MET A 253 3.09 3.88 13.63
C MET A 253 3.29 3.04 14.90
N LEU A 254 4.26 3.42 15.75
CA LEU A 254 4.47 2.82 17.06
C LEU A 254 3.24 2.98 17.98
N LEU A 255 2.65 4.18 18.03
CA LEU A 255 1.45 4.46 18.80
C LEU A 255 0.26 3.62 18.32
N LEU A 256 0.02 3.57 17.00
CA LEU A 256 -1.07 2.78 16.42
C LEU A 256 -0.99 1.30 16.81
N ILE A 257 0.22 0.73 16.80
CA ILE A 257 0.42 -0.70 17.13
C ILE A 257 0.26 -0.96 18.62
N SER A 258 0.70 -0.01 19.45
CA SER A 258 0.50 -0.06 20.90
C SER A 258 -0.99 0.00 21.25
N LEU A 259 -1.76 0.89 20.63
CA LEU A 259 -3.20 1.04 20.84
C LEU A 259 -3.98 -0.22 20.43
N LYS A 260 -3.63 -0.84 19.29
CA LYS A 260 -4.25 -2.11 18.85
C LYS A 260 -4.09 -3.24 19.85
N LYS A 261 -3.00 -3.25 20.63
CA LYS A 261 -2.77 -4.25 21.67
C LYS A 261 -3.67 -4.01 22.89
N ILE A 262 -4.00 -2.76 23.18
CA ILE A 262 -4.86 -2.38 24.30
C ILE A 262 -6.33 -2.65 23.96
N LEU A 263 -6.76 -2.32 22.73
CA LEU A 263 -8.15 -2.46 22.30
C LEU A 263 -8.60 -3.89 21.95
N ASN A 264 -7.66 -4.81 21.74
CA ASN A 264 -7.94 -6.23 21.46
C ASN A 264 -7.63 -7.15 22.65
N LYS A 265 -7.40 -6.58 23.84
CA LYS A 265 -7.47 -7.30 25.12
C LYS A 265 -8.90 -7.20 25.63
#